data_AF-A0A8J7QDL5-F1
#
_entry.id   AF-A0A8J7QDL5-F1
#
_cell.length_a   1.000
_cell.length_b   1.000
_cell.length_c   1.000
_cell.angle_alpha   90.00
_cell.angle_beta   90.00
_cell.angle_gamma   90.00
#
_symmetry.space_group_name_H-M   'P 1'
#
loop_
_entity.id
_entity.type
_entity.pdbx_description
1 polymer ?
#
loop_
_entity_poly.entity_id
_entity_poly.type
_entity_poly.pdbx_seq_one_letter_code
_entity_poly.pdbx_strand_id
1 'polypeptide(L)'
;MSNLIKAEFRKILSTKLWWGLLIPTVLLAFFMAFGIGLLAAKFGDDLSSEEVLSKSGISVKDLALGVFALSRGINIASIFPMIFGALGLSSELRHRTITTSFLTAPNRPALLGAKAVTYTLWGLIYGLVIAAFASLGTVAGTGGDYLPDAGGFLL
;
A
#
# COMPACT_ATOMS: atom_id res chain seq x y z
N MET A 1 22.13 14.70 -13.54
CA MET A 1 20.85 14.10 -13.08
C MET A 1 20.80 13.80 -11.59
N SER A 2 21.83 13.18 -10.97
CA SER A 2 21.83 12.86 -9.53
C SER A 2 21.49 14.05 -8.60
N ASN A 3 22.04 15.24 -8.89
CA ASN A 3 21.75 16.45 -8.10
C ASN A 3 20.29 16.92 -8.18
N LEU A 4 19.62 16.73 -9.33
CA LEU A 4 18.19 17.05 -9.49
C LEU A 4 17.33 16.09 -8.67
N ILE A 5 17.65 14.79 -8.69
CA ILE A 5 16.94 13.79 -7.88
C ILE A 5 17.11 14.08 -6.38
N LYS A 6 18.34 14.40 -5.94
CA LYS A 6 18.59 14.80 -4.54
C LYS A 6 17.80 16.04 -4.13
N ALA A 7 17.66 17.02 -5.03
CA ALA A 7 16.89 18.23 -4.77
C ALA A 7 15.38 17.93 -4.64
N GLU A 8 14.83 17.09 -5.52
CA GLU A 8 13.43 16.66 -5.46
C GLU A 8 13.14 15.86 -4.18
N PHE A 9 14.02 14.91 -3.80
CA PHE A 9 13.91 14.20 -2.52
C PHE A 9 13.98 15.14 -1.31
N ARG A 10 14.84 16.17 -1.35
CA ARG A 10 14.95 17.14 -0.26
C ARG A 10 13.67 17.93 -0.07
N LYS A 11 13.00 18.32 -1.16
CA LYS A 11 11.72 19.03 -1.09
C LYS A 11 10.69 18.18 -0.36
N ILE A 12 10.49 16.94 -0.79
CA ILE A 12 9.53 16.01 -0.18
C ILE A 12 9.83 15.79 1.30
N LEU A 13 11.10 15.54 1.63
CA LEU A 13 11.52 15.30 3.02
C LEU A 13 11.41 16.54 3.92
N SER A 14 11.51 17.74 3.35
CA SER A 14 11.33 19.00 4.10
C SER A 14 9.86 19.27 4.45
N THR A 15 8.92 18.68 3.73
CA THR A 15 7.49 18.86 3.95
C THR A 15 6.96 17.87 4.97
N LYS A 16 5.99 18.28 5.80
CA LYS A 16 5.30 17.34 6.72
C LYS A 16 4.37 16.33 6.03
N LEU A 17 4.22 16.47 4.71
CA LEU A 17 3.26 15.73 3.89
C LEU A 17 3.60 14.23 3.80
N TRP A 18 4.89 13.87 3.75
CA TRP A 18 5.30 12.47 3.61
C TRP A 18 4.97 11.64 4.85
N TRP A 19 5.26 12.12 6.06
CA TRP A 19 4.90 11.39 7.28
C TRP A 19 3.43 11.58 7.66
N GLY A 20 2.84 12.74 7.36
CA GLY A 20 1.43 13.02 7.59
C GLY A 20 0.49 12.10 6.83
N LEU A 21 0.88 11.63 5.63
CA LEU A 21 0.14 10.61 4.88
C LEU A 21 0.59 9.18 5.20
N LEU A 22 1.87 8.95 5.54
CA LEU A 22 2.37 7.61 5.85
C LEU A 22 1.71 7.02 7.10
N ILE A 23 1.52 7.81 8.17
CA ILE A 23 0.87 7.36 9.40
C ILE A 23 -0.55 6.82 9.14
N PRO A 24 -1.50 7.59 8.54
CA PRO A 24 -2.84 7.07 8.27
C PRO A 24 -2.82 5.92 7.26
N THR A 25 -1.87 5.90 6.32
CA THR A 25 -1.72 4.76 5.39
C THR A 25 -1.42 3.48 6.14
N VAL A 26 -0.46 3.51 7.07
CA VAL A 26 -0.05 2.37 7.89
C VAL A 26 -1.19 1.89 8.78
N LEU A 27 -1.84 2.82 9.49
CA LEU A 27 -2.96 2.49 10.36
C LEU A 27 -4.10 1.87 9.55
N LEU A 28 -4.46 2.46 8.42
CA LEU A 28 -5.55 1.96 7.61
C LEU A 28 -5.22 0.59 7.00
N ALA A 29 -4.02 0.41 6.44
CA ALA A 29 -3.57 -0.87 5.92
C ALA A 29 -3.66 -1.98 6.98
N PHE A 30 -3.14 -1.70 8.18
CA PHE A 30 -3.15 -2.65 9.29
C PHE A 30 -4.56 -2.95 9.80
N PHE A 31 -5.33 -1.92 10.19
CA PHE A 31 -6.66 -2.11 10.78
C PHE A 31 -7.66 -2.70 9.80
N MET A 32 -7.59 -2.33 8.52
CA MET A 32 -8.48 -2.88 7.51
C MET A 32 -8.15 -4.35 7.23
N ALA A 33 -6.87 -4.70 7.07
CA ALA A 33 -6.45 -6.09 6.89
C ALA A 33 -6.75 -6.94 8.12
N PHE A 34 -6.56 -6.39 9.32
CA PHE A 34 -6.90 -7.04 10.60
C PHE A 34 -8.42 -7.27 10.74
N GLY A 35 -9.23 -6.25 10.50
CA GLY A 35 -10.68 -6.34 10.62
C GLY A 35 -11.28 -7.34 9.61
N ILE A 36 -10.80 -7.32 8.37
CA ILE A 36 -11.23 -8.30 7.36
C ILE A 36 -10.69 -9.69 7.71
N GLY A 37 -9.47 -9.81 8.22
CA GLY A 37 -8.89 -11.07 8.68
C GLY A 37 -9.70 -11.73 9.81
N LEU A 38 -10.16 -10.95 10.79
CA LEU A 38 -11.04 -11.44 11.86
C LEU A 38 -12.39 -11.90 11.30
N LEU A 39 -12.98 -11.12 10.39
CA LEU A 39 -14.25 -11.47 9.77
C LEU A 39 -14.12 -12.75 8.93
N ALA A 40 -13.02 -12.88 8.20
CA ALA A 40 -12.65 -14.07 7.43
C ALA A 40 -12.51 -15.31 8.33
N ALA A 41 -11.79 -15.21 9.46
CA ALA A 41 -11.63 -16.32 10.39
C ALA A 41 -12.99 -16.78 10.97
N LYS A 42 -13.83 -15.83 11.40
CA LYS A 42 -15.17 -16.16 11.91
C LYS A 42 -16.07 -16.81 10.86
N PHE A 43 -16.05 -16.29 9.64
CA PHE A 43 -16.77 -16.91 8.52
C PHE A 43 -16.26 -18.34 8.24
N GLY A 44 -14.94 -18.55 8.33
CA GLY A 44 -14.34 -19.87 8.18
C GLY A 44 -14.79 -20.86 9.25
N ASP A 45 -14.79 -20.44 10.52
CA ASP A 45 -15.24 -21.25 11.66
C ASP A 45 -16.73 -21.64 11.52
N ASP A 46 -17.61 -20.68 11.18
CA ASP A 46 -19.04 -20.92 10.98
C ASP A 46 -19.28 -21.91 9.81
N LEU A 47 -18.59 -21.74 8.69
CA LEU A 47 -18.67 -22.63 7.52
C LEU A 47 -18.16 -24.05 7.82
N SER A 48 -17.11 -24.18 8.64
CA SER A 48 -16.57 -25.49 9.04
C SER A 48 -17.50 -26.26 9.99
N SER A 49 -18.37 -25.54 10.71
CA SER A 49 -19.35 -26.09 11.64
C SER A 49 -20.61 -26.61 10.95
N GLU A 50 -20.87 -26.21 9.71
CA GLU A 50 -21.95 -26.77 8.88
C GLU A 50 -21.57 -28.14 8.29
N GLU A 51 -22.28 -29.19 8.71
CA GLU A 51 -22.04 -30.59 8.32
C GLU A 51 -22.10 -30.80 6.78
N VAL A 52 -22.76 -29.91 6.04
CA VAL A 52 -22.90 -29.94 4.57
C VAL A 52 -21.58 -29.64 3.84
N LEU A 53 -20.73 -28.75 4.37
CA LEU A 53 -19.45 -28.39 3.75
C LEU A 53 -18.35 -29.40 4.08
N SER A 54 -18.40 -30.00 5.27
CA SER A 54 -17.48 -31.09 5.68
C SER A 54 -17.53 -32.30 4.73
N LYS A 55 -18.67 -32.55 4.07
CA LYS A 55 -18.87 -33.63 3.09
C LYS A 55 -18.53 -33.25 1.65
N SER A 56 -18.41 -31.96 1.33
CA SER A 56 -18.18 -31.49 -0.03
C SER A 56 -16.70 -31.53 -0.46
N GLY A 57 -15.77 -31.83 0.47
CA GLY A 57 -14.34 -31.92 0.18
C GLY A 57 -13.67 -30.58 -0.16
N ILE A 58 -14.42 -29.48 -0.07
CA ILE A 58 -13.90 -28.12 -0.25
C ILE A 58 -13.34 -27.69 1.10
N SER A 59 -12.02 -27.65 1.22
CA SER A 59 -11.39 -27.17 2.46
C SER A 59 -11.71 -25.70 2.63
N VAL A 60 -12.13 -25.27 3.81
CA VAL A 60 -12.25 -23.83 4.14
C VAL A 60 -10.89 -23.11 3.98
N LYS A 61 -9.79 -23.88 4.02
CA LYS A 61 -8.44 -23.45 3.67
C LYS A 61 -8.28 -23.06 2.19
N ASP A 62 -9.08 -23.63 1.29
CA ASP A 62 -9.09 -23.32 -0.15
C ASP A 62 -9.86 -22.03 -0.48
N LEU A 63 -10.68 -21.51 0.44
CA LEU A 63 -11.42 -20.26 0.22
C LEU A 63 -10.53 -19.01 0.20
N ALA A 64 -9.21 -19.15 0.35
CA ALA A 64 -8.22 -18.09 0.23
C ALA A 64 -8.61 -16.82 1.01
N LEU A 65 -9.31 -16.97 2.13
CA LEU A 65 -9.88 -15.85 2.89
C LEU A 65 -8.79 -14.91 3.42
N GLY A 66 -7.61 -15.45 3.72
CA GLY A 66 -6.41 -14.66 4.02
C GLY A 66 -5.90 -13.82 2.83
N VAL A 67 -5.92 -14.37 1.61
CA VAL A 67 -5.55 -13.64 0.38
C VAL A 67 -6.58 -12.55 0.09
N PHE A 68 -7.87 -12.82 0.31
CA PHE A 68 -8.92 -11.82 0.19
C PHE A 68 -8.74 -10.66 1.18
N ALA A 69 -8.45 -10.96 2.45
CA ALA A 69 -8.18 -9.95 3.47
C ALA A 69 -6.95 -9.09 3.12
N LEU A 70 -5.88 -9.73 2.66
CA LEU A 70 -4.64 -9.05 2.23
C LEU A 70 -4.90 -8.15 1.02
N SER A 71 -5.50 -8.69 -0.05
CA SER A 71 -5.78 -7.97 -1.30
C SER A 71 -6.67 -6.75 -1.04
N ARG A 72 -7.71 -6.91 -0.21
CA ARG A 72 -8.62 -5.81 0.11
C ARG A 72 -7.96 -4.74 0.98
N GLY A 73 -7.14 -5.15 1.96
CA GLY A 73 -6.35 -4.23 2.77
C GLY A 73 -5.39 -3.38 1.93
N ILE A 74 -4.66 -4.01 1.00
CA ILE A 74 -3.77 -3.32 0.06
C ILE A 74 -4.55 -2.36 -0.84
N ASN A 75 -5.69 -2.81 -1.39
CA ASN A 75 -6.49 -2.00 -2.32
C ASN A 75 -6.97 -0.70 -1.68
N ILE A 76 -7.48 -0.75 -0.45
CA ILE A 76 -7.99 0.46 0.23
C ILE A 76 -6.83 1.38 0.63
N ALA A 77 -5.70 0.82 1.12
CA ALA A 77 -4.54 1.62 1.51
C ALA A 77 -3.83 2.28 0.31
N SER A 78 -4.00 1.74 -0.91
CA SER A 78 -3.38 2.28 -2.13
C SER A 78 -3.86 3.69 -2.53
N ILE A 79 -4.98 4.16 -1.98
CA ILE A 79 -5.50 5.51 -2.22
C ILE A 79 -4.54 6.58 -1.69
N PHE A 80 -3.87 6.34 -0.55
CA PHE A 80 -2.97 7.32 0.05
C PHE A 80 -1.71 7.63 -0.77
N PRO A 81 -0.98 6.67 -1.34
CA PRO A 81 0.12 6.99 -2.26
C PRO A 81 -0.35 7.72 -3.51
N MET A 82 -1.57 7.46 -4.00
CA MET A 82 -2.15 8.24 -5.11
C MET A 82 -2.38 9.70 -4.69
N ILE A 83 -2.95 9.93 -3.51
CA ILE A 83 -3.13 11.27 -2.93
C ILE A 83 -1.77 11.95 -2.72
N PHE A 84 -0.77 11.23 -2.22
CA PHE A 84 0.58 11.76 -2.03
C PHE A 84 1.19 12.24 -3.35
N GLY A 85 1.07 11.46 -4.43
CA GLY A 85 1.52 11.86 -5.76
C GLY A 85 0.80 13.11 -6.28
N ALA A 86 -0.52 13.15 -6.16
CA ALA A 86 -1.35 14.28 -6.61
C ALA A 86 -1.07 15.56 -5.81
N LEU A 87 -1.01 15.46 -4.48
CA LEU A 87 -0.73 16.59 -3.58
C LEU A 87 0.71 17.08 -3.73
N GLY A 88 1.67 16.17 -3.93
CA GLY A 88 3.05 16.53 -4.24
C GLY A 88 3.11 17.44 -5.47
N LEU A 89 2.52 17.01 -6.58
CA LEU A 89 2.48 17.79 -7.83
C LEU A 89 1.71 19.11 -7.67
N SER A 90 0.53 19.05 -7.05
CA SER A 90 -0.35 20.20 -6.83
C SER A 90 0.29 21.26 -5.93
N SER A 91 1.01 20.84 -4.89
CA SER A 91 1.67 21.76 -3.96
C SER A 91 2.70 22.64 -4.66
N GLU A 92 3.38 22.13 -5.68
CA GLU A 92 4.36 22.90 -6.43
C GLU A 92 3.72 23.93 -7.36
N LEU A 93 2.56 23.60 -7.94
CA LEU A 93 1.73 24.55 -8.69
C LEU A 93 1.23 25.66 -7.77
N ARG A 94 0.72 25.29 -6.58
CA ARG A 94 0.21 26.23 -5.58
C ARG A 94 1.27 27.20 -5.08
N HIS A 95 2.46 26.69 -4.76
CA HIS A 95 3.57 27.49 -4.23
C HIS A 95 4.47 28.10 -5.32
N ARG A 96 4.13 27.91 -6.60
CA ARG A 96 4.88 28.42 -7.77
C ARG A 96 6.36 28.01 -7.78
N THR A 97 6.72 26.91 -7.12
CA THR A 97 8.09 26.38 -7.07
C THR A 97 8.48 25.63 -8.34
N ILE A 98 7.51 25.38 -9.22
CA ILE A 98 7.75 24.81 -10.56
C ILE A 98 8.61 25.75 -11.40
N THR A 99 8.34 27.05 -11.39
CA THR A 99 9.08 28.04 -12.20
C THR A 99 10.55 28.07 -11.83
N THR A 100 10.86 28.10 -10.53
CA THR A 100 12.26 28.08 -10.05
C THR A 100 12.96 26.77 -10.36
N SER A 101 12.24 25.65 -10.34
CA SER A 101 12.77 24.34 -10.72
C SER A 101 13.10 24.25 -12.22
N PHE A 102 12.27 24.84 -13.08
CA PHE A 102 12.55 24.92 -14.53
C PHE A 102 13.70 25.88 -14.88
N LEU A 103 13.86 26.97 -14.12
CA LEU A 103 14.96 27.93 -14.33
C LEU A 103 16.32 27.38 -13.87
N THR A 104 16.34 26.49 -12.89
CA THR A 104 17.57 25.87 -12.36
C THR A 104 17.93 24.55 -13.06
N ALA A 105 17.00 23.99 -13.85
CA ALA A 105 17.23 22.75 -14.57
C ALA A 105 18.01 22.98 -15.88
N PRO A 106 18.97 22.11 -16.23
CA PRO A 106 19.75 22.23 -17.46
C PRO A 106 18.91 22.00 -18.73
N ASN A 107 17.86 21.17 -18.67
CA ASN A 107 16.88 21.00 -19.73
C ASN A 107 15.53 20.51 -19.16
N ARG A 108 14.44 20.75 -19.90
CA ARG A 108 13.07 20.36 -19.50
C ARG A 108 12.89 18.85 -19.25
N PRO A 109 13.37 17.93 -20.12
CA PRO A 109 13.17 16.50 -19.90
C PRO A 109 13.95 15.96 -18.70
N ALA A 110 15.11 16.53 -18.33
CA ALA A 110 15.84 16.06 -17.16
C ALA A 110 15.11 16.36 -15.84
N LEU A 111 14.41 17.49 -15.74
CA LEU A 111 13.59 17.80 -14.57
C LEU A 111 12.39 16.86 -14.47
N LEU A 112 11.69 16.64 -15.59
CA LEU A 112 10.56 15.72 -15.64
C LEU A 112 10.98 14.28 -15.31
N GLY A 113 12.13 13.84 -15.84
CA GLY A 113 12.70 12.53 -15.51
C GLY A 113 13.07 12.40 -14.03
N ALA A 114 13.67 13.44 -13.43
CA ALA A 114 13.98 13.45 -12.00
C ALA A 114 12.72 13.37 -11.13
N LYS A 115 11.64 14.05 -11.52
CA LYS A 115 10.32 13.94 -10.84
C LYS A 115 9.74 12.54 -10.97
N ALA A 116 9.69 12.00 -12.19
CA ALA A 116 9.18 10.66 -12.43
C ALA A 116 9.91 9.64 -11.54
N VAL A 117 11.24 9.64 -11.55
CA VAL A 117 12.05 8.74 -10.70
C VAL A 117 11.75 8.95 -9.21
N THR A 118 11.66 10.20 -8.76
CA THR A 118 11.41 10.51 -7.34
C THR A 118 10.03 10.01 -6.89
N TYR A 119 8.97 10.30 -7.65
CA TYR A 119 7.62 9.85 -7.31
C TYR A 119 7.45 8.34 -7.46
N THR A 120 8.12 7.70 -8.42
CA THR A 120 8.16 6.24 -8.54
C THR A 120 8.84 5.60 -7.33
N LEU A 121 9.98 6.13 -6.87
CA LEU A 121 10.66 5.63 -5.68
C LEU A 121 9.81 5.80 -4.42
N TRP A 122 9.13 6.93 -4.26
CA TRP A 122 8.19 7.11 -3.16
C TRP A 122 6.99 6.15 -3.26
N GLY A 123 6.44 5.95 -4.46
CA GLY A 123 5.39 4.96 -4.70
C GLY A 123 5.81 3.56 -4.28
N LEU A 124 7.06 3.15 -4.59
CA LEU A 124 7.63 1.88 -4.14
C LEU A 124 7.75 1.80 -2.62
N ILE A 125 8.22 2.85 -1.96
CA ILE A 125 8.30 2.91 -0.49
C ILE A 125 6.92 2.74 0.13
N TYR A 126 5.92 3.49 -0.33
CA TYR A 126 4.54 3.36 0.14
C TYR A 126 3.97 1.97 -0.14
N GLY A 127 4.21 1.40 -1.32
CA GLY A 127 3.78 0.05 -1.68
C GLY A 127 4.37 -1.01 -0.76
N LEU A 128 5.67 -0.95 -0.47
CA LEU A 128 6.33 -1.86 0.46
C LEU A 128 5.80 -1.72 1.89
N VAL A 129 5.57 -0.49 2.36
CA VAL A 129 4.97 -0.23 3.67
C VAL A 129 3.55 -0.80 3.73
N ILE A 130 2.72 -0.55 2.72
CA ILE A 130 1.36 -1.09 2.65
C ILE A 130 1.39 -2.62 2.66
N ALA A 131 2.23 -3.24 1.83
CA ALA A 131 2.35 -4.69 1.77
C ALA A 131 2.78 -5.28 3.12
N ALA A 132 3.76 -4.68 3.80
CA ALA A 132 4.25 -5.14 5.09
C ALA A 132 3.16 -5.04 6.19
N PHE A 133 2.50 -3.89 6.30
CA PHE A 133 1.48 -3.67 7.34
C PHE A 133 0.16 -4.38 7.06
N ALA A 134 -0.23 -4.51 5.79
CA ALA A 134 -1.39 -5.32 5.41
C ALA A 134 -1.12 -6.81 5.70
N SER A 135 0.07 -7.31 5.37
CA SER A 135 0.45 -8.70 5.71
C SER A 135 0.44 -8.93 7.22
N LEU A 136 0.99 -7.98 8.00
CA LEU A 136 0.97 -8.06 9.45
C LEU A 136 -0.45 -8.03 10.02
N GLY A 137 -1.32 -7.17 9.47
CA GLY A 137 -2.72 -7.08 9.85
C GLY A 137 -3.49 -8.36 9.53
N THR A 138 -3.28 -8.95 8.35
CA THR A 138 -3.87 -10.23 7.96
C THR A 138 -3.45 -11.34 8.90
N VAL A 139 -2.14 -11.51 9.16
CA VAL A 139 -1.62 -12.54 10.08
C VAL A 139 -2.21 -12.37 11.49
N ALA A 140 -2.27 -11.13 11.99
CA ALA A 140 -2.83 -10.84 13.29
C ALA A 140 -4.35 -11.11 13.36
N GLY A 141 -5.07 -10.91 12.25
CA GLY A 141 -6.52 -11.04 12.19
C GLY A 141 -7.01 -12.45 11.94
N THR A 142 -6.36 -13.22 11.06
CA THR A 142 -6.82 -14.57 10.71
C THR A 142 -6.41 -15.63 11.72
N GLY A 143 -5.38 -15.37 12.55
CA GLY A 143 -4.68 -16.44 13.26
C GLY A 143 -3.91 -17.33 12.28
N GLY A 144 -2.88 -18.04 12.76
CA GLY A 144 -1.97 -18.82 11.91
C GLY A 144 -2.64 -19.94 11.11
N ASP A 145 -3.88 -20.32 11.46
CA ASP A 145 -4.58 -21.50 10.92
C ASP A 145 -5.16 -21.30 9.51
N TYR A 146 -5.42 -20.05 9.10
CA TYR A 146 -6.01 -19.69 7.80
C TYR A 146 -5.01 -19.01 6.84
N LEU A 147 -3.71 -19.11 7.13
CA LEU A 147 -2.70 -18.59 6.22
C LEU A 147 -2.62 -19.48 4.96
N PRO A 148 -2.61 -18.87 3.75
CA PRO A 148 -2.47 -19.63 2.51
C PRO A 148 -1.13 -20.37 2.50
N ASP A 149 -1.14 -21.64 2.08
CA ASP A 149 0.06 -22.41 1.77
C ASP A 149 0.82 -21.72 0.61
N ALA A 150 2.12 -21.99 0.45
CA ALA A 150 2.97 -21.33 -0.55
C ALA A 150 2.42 -21.42 -1.98
N GLY A 151 1.57 -22.41 -2.29
CA GLY A 151 0.84 -22.52 -3.56
C GLY A 151 -0.30 -21.50 -3.76
N GLY A 152 -0.90 -20.97 -2.69
CA GLY A 152 -1.98 -19.97 -2.75
C GLY A 152 -1.50 -18.54 -3.08
N PHE A 153 -0.20 -18.29 -3.02
CA PHE A 153 0.40 -17.03 -3.49
C PHE A 153 0.76 -17.04 -4.99
N LEU A 154 0.70 -18.22 -5.63
CA LEU A 154 1.10 -18.43 -7.03
C LEU A 154 -0.07 -18.61 -8.00
N LEU A 155 -1.31 -18.61 -7.50
CA LEU A 155 -2.55 -18.58 -8.28
C LEU A 155 -3.21 -17.20 -8.19
#